data_AF-A0A7S1ZMP6-F1
#
_entry.id   AF-A0A7S1ZMP6-F1
#
_cell.length_a   1.000
_cell.length_b   1.000
_cell.length_c   1.000
_cell.angle_alpha   90.00
_cell.angle_beta   90.00
_cell.angle_gamma   90.00
#
_symmetry.space_group_name_H-M   'P 1'
#
loop_
_entity.id
_entity.type
_entity.pdbx_description
1 polymer ?
#
loop_
_entity_poly.entity_id
_entity_poly.type
_entity_poly.pdbx_seq_one_letter_code
_entity_poly.pdbx_strand_id
1 'polypeptide(L)'
;TTQEAQQNVHCTINDDCDNGIYCDGEEYCQGGMCYAGVLPCTEEDDGKHCTESQCLEDSRECIYVANDTKCDNGIFCDGQEICDPEIGLCLAGVPHDCDRWGCNEDSQACNPVDCSLIGAQGRYMCNHYRPMCMWNRKTDSCVPGFTN
;
A
#
# COMPACT_ATOMS: atom_id res chain seq x y z
N THR A 1 20.25 -9.04 -12.80
CA THR A 1 21.01 -10.27 -13.08
C THR A 1 21.30 -10.93 -11.76
N THR A 2 20.48 -11.88 -11.34
CA THR A 2 20.76 -12.86 -10.28
C THR A 2 19.61 -13.88 -10.28
N GLN A 3 19.57 -14.70 -11.33
CA GLN A 3 18.93 -16.02 -11.27
C GLN A 3 20.07 -17.02 -11.46
N GLU A 4 20.74 -17.37 -10.38
CA GLU A 4 21.66 -18.51 -10.35
C GLU A 4 21.16 -19.50 -9.29
N ALA A 5 19.96 -20.05 -9.48
CA ALA A 5 19.45 -21.19 -8.71
C ALA A 5 19.60 -22.49 -9.50
N GLN A 6 20.73 -22.66 -10.18
CA GLN A 6 21.12 -23.95 -10.73
C GLN A 6 22.61 -24.13 -10.50
N GLN A 7 22.97 -24.46 -9.25
CA GLN A 7 24.32 -24.86 -8.95
C GLN A 7 24.59 -26.18 -9.69
N ASN A 8 25.68 -26.21 -10.47
CA ASN A 8 26.18 -27.41 -11.15
C ASN A 8 26.86 -28.36 -10.16
N VAL A 9 26.19 -28.62 -9.03
CA VAL A 9 26.61 -29.49 -7.94
C VAL A 9 25.88 -30.81 -8.13
N HIS A 10 26.68 -31.88 -8.24
CA HIS A 10 26.14 -33.22 -8.27
C HIS A 10 25.81 -33.66 -6.85
N CYS A 11 24.59 -34.11 -6.64
CA CYS A 11 24.10 -34.55 -5.34
C CYS A 11 23.57 -35.98 -5.41
N THR A 12 23.53 -36.64 -4.26
CA THR A 12 22.91 -37.96 -4.06
C THR A 12 21.84 -37.93 -2.97
N ILE A 13 21.94 -36.98 -2.04
CA ILE A 13 20.99 -36.70 -0.96
C ILE A 13 20.80 -35.18 -0.82
N ASN A 14 19.78 -34.74 -0.09
CA ASN A 14 19.50 -33.31 0.12
C ASN A 14 20.65 -32.58 0.83
N ASP A 15 21.27 -33.21 1.83
CA ASP A 15 22.41 -32.63 2.58
C ASP A 15 23.61 -32.29 1.68
N ASP A 16 23.75 -32.91 0.51
CA ASP A 16 24.82 -32.57 -0.45
C ASP A 16 24.59 -31.20 -1.11
N CYS A 17 23.37 -30.69 -1.04
CA CYS A 17 22.96 -29.44 -1.65
C CYS A 17 23.05 -28.25 -0.70
N ASP A 18 23.08 -28.47 0.62
CA ASP A 18 23.08 -27.40 1.63
C ASP A 18 24.25 -26.42 1.41
N ASN A 19 23.91 -25.24 0.89
CA ASN A 19 24.83 -24.16 0.58
C ASN A 19 25.06 -23.23 1.79
N GLY A 20 24.40 -23.51 2.92
CA GLY A 20 24.48 -22.77 4.18
C GLY A 20 23.66 -21.48 4.24
N ILE A 21 22.95 -21.12 3.18
CA ILE A 21 22.00 -20.00 3.11
C ILE A 21 20.66 -20.51 3.66
N TYR A 22 20.04 -19.73 4.54
CA TYR A 22 18.77 -20.09 5.15
C TYR A 22 17.61 -19.53 4.34
N CYS A 23 17.71 -18.29 3.85
CA CYS A 23 16.58 -17.58 3.25
C CYS A 23 16.25 -18.01 1.83
N ASP A 24 17.08 -18.82 1.16
CA ASP A 24 16.74 -19.47 -0.11
C ASP A 24 16.03 -20.81 0.06
N GLY A 25 15.82 -21.25 1.31
CA GLY A 25 15.01 -22.40 1.67
C GLY A 25 15.76 -23.73 1.65
N GLU A 26 15.13 -24.77 2.21
CA GLU A 26 15.74 -26.10 2.31
C GLU A 26 15.97 -26.72 0.92
N GLU A 27 17.22 -26.82 0.52
CA GLU A 27 17.63 -27.35 -0.77
C GLU A 27 17.41 -28.86 -0.86
N TYR A 28 17.03 -29.35 -2.03
CA TYR A 28 16.78 -30.76 -2.25
C TYR A 28 17.49 -31.29 -3.49
N CYS A 29 17.91 -32.54 -3.40
CA CYS A 29 18.53 -33.24 -4.50
C CYS A 29 17.48 -33.94 -5.36
N GLN A 30 17.41 -33.57 -6.64
CA GLN A 30 16.51 -34.22 -7.59
C GLN A 30 17.24 -34.54 -8.90
N GLY A 31 17.27 -35.82 -9.29
CA GLY A 31 17.92 -36.23 -10.53
C GLY A 31 19.43 -35.98 -10.59
N GLY A 32 20.10 -35.92 -9.43
CA GLY A 32 21.54 -35.66 -9.33
C GLY A 32 21.92 -34.19 -9.43
N MET A 33 20.94 -33.29 -9.29
CA MET A 33 21.09 -31.83 -9.33
C MET A 33 20.40 -31.19 -8.12
N CYS A 34 20.98 -30.10 -7.62
CA CYS A 34 20.43 -29.34 -6.50
C CYS A 34 19.40 -28.31 -6.95
N TYR A 35 18.34 -28.16 -6.16
CA TYR A 35 17.28 -27.18 -6.34
C TYR A 35 17.03 -26.45 -5.02
N ALA A 36 16.82 -25.14 -5.10
CA ALA A 36 16.39 -24.33 -3.97
C ALA A 36 14.99 -24.76 -3.49
N GLY A 37 14.80 -24.70 -2.17
CA GLY A 37 13.56 -25.07 -1.50
C GLY A 37 12.45 -24.02 -1.61
N VAL A 38 11.44 -24.21 -0.78
CA VAL A 38 10.45 -23.17 -0.50
C VAL A 38 11.09 -22.14 0.42
N LEU A 39 10.92 -20.86 0.11
CA LEU A 39 11.41 -19.77 0.95
C LEU A 39 10.84 -19.91 2.36
N PRO A 40 11.66 -19.78 3.42
CA PRO A 40 11.20 -20.01 4.79
C PRO A 40 10.27 -18.92 5.31
N CYS A 41 10.32 -17.71 4.73
CA CYS A 41 9.55 -16.56 5.18
C CYS A 41 8.60 -16.11 4.08
N THR A 42 7.30 -16.26 4.33
CA THR A 42 6.22 -15.78 3.46
C THR A 42 5.34 -14.79 4.22
N GLU A 43 4.66 -13.93 3.47
CA GLU A 43 3.76 -12.91 4.02
C GLU A 43 2.52 -13.51 4.72
N GLU A 44 2.24 -14.79 4.50
CA GLU A 44 1.05 -15.48 5.02
C GLU A 44 1.30 -16.11 6.39
N ASP A 45 2.57 -16.17 6.83
CA ASP A 45 3.01 -16.92 8.00
C ASP A 45 2.66 -16.25 9.34
N ASP A 46 2.64 -14.92 9.40
CA ASP A 46 2.28 -14.19 10.63
C ASP A 46 0.76 -13.90 10.73
N GLY A 47 0.01 -14.19 9.67
CA GLY A 47 -1.42 -13.95 9.57
C GLY A 47 -1.81 -12.46 9.59
N LYS A 48 -0.86 -11.56 9.34
CA LYS A 48 -1.07 -10.10 9.37
C LYS A 48 -1.02 -9.55 7.95
N HIS A 49 -1.98 -8.69 7.63
CA HIS A 49 -2.19 -8.26 6.24
C HIS A 49 -1.29 -7.09 5.82
N CYS A 50 -0.77 -6.35 6.79
CA CYS A 50 -0.02 -5.11 6.54
C CYS A 50 1.46 -5.19 6.92
N THR A 51 1.94 -6.36 7.34
CA THR A 51 3.36 -6.58 7.62
C THR A 51 4.10 -7.02 6.36
N GLU A 52 5.41 -6.86 6.35
CA GLU A 52 6.33 -7.37 5.33
C GLU A 52 7.30 -8.36 5.98
N SER A 53 7.37 -9.56 5.39
CA SER A 53 8.28 -10.60 5.83
C SER A 53 9.72 -10.26 5.48
N GLN A 54 10.62 -10.42 6.45
CA GLN A 54 12.05 -10.29 6.26
C GLN A 54 12.73 -11.54 6.81
N CYS A 55 13.61 -12.11 5.99
CA CYS A 55 14.39 -13.26 6.40
C CYS A 55 15.78 -12.82 6.87
N LEU A 56 16.14 -13.23 8.09
CA LEU A 56 17.43 -12.95 8.70
C LEU A 56 18.34 -14.18 8.59
N GLU A 57 19.37 -14.08 7.74
CA GLU A 57 20.35 -15.16 7.54
C GLU A 57 21.13 -15.51 8.80
N ASP A 58 21.60 -14.48 9.53
CA ASP A 58 22.50 -14.66 10.67
C ASP A 58 21.82 -15.39 11.83
N SER A 59 20.55 -15.11 12.09
CA SER A 59 19.77 -15.77 13.15
C SER A 59 18.93 -16.95 12.65
N ARG A 60 18.81 -17.11 11.33
CA ARG A 60 17.95 -18.12 10.67
C ARG A 60 16.50 -18.00 11.14
N GLU A 61 15.97 -16.78 11.11
CA GLU A 61 14.63 -16.44 11.60
C GLU A 61 13.88 -15.55 10.61
N CYS A 62 12.55 -15.66 10.63
CA CYS A 62 11.64 -14.75 9.95
C CYS A 62 11.16 -13.67 10.93
N ILE A 63 11.29 -12.42 10.53
CA ILE A 63 10.67 -11.28 11.23
C ILE A 63 9.64 -10.62 10.32
N TYR A 64 8.67 -9.95 10.94
CA TYR A 64 7.57 -9.30 10.23
C TYR A 64 7.48 -7.86 10.73
N VAL A 65 7.68 -6.93 9.80
CA VAL A 65 7.75 -5.50 10.13
C VAL A 65 6.53 -4.80 9.55
N ALA A 66 5.95 -3.88 10.31
CA ALA A 66 4.84 -3.05 9.82
C ALA A 66 5.24 -2.35 8.52
N ASN A 67 4.37 -2.42 7.52
CA ASN A 67 4.53 -1.72 6.26
C ASN A 67 3.24 -0.96 5.91
N ASP A 68 3.23 0.34 6.24
CA ASP A 68 2.08 1.24 5.99
C ASP A 68 1.71 1.33 4.51
N THR A 69 2.64 1.09 3.58
CA THR A 69 2.33 1.13 2.13
C THR A 69 1.42 -0.01 1.68
N LYS A 70 1.34 -1.12 2.45
CA LYS A 70 0.36 -2.18 2.21
C LYS A 70 -1.06 -1.79 2.64
N CYS A 71 -1.21 -0.70 3.40
CA CYS A 71 -2.48 -0.19 3.88
C CYS A 71 -3.09 0.93 3.03
N ASP A 72 -2.32 1.50 2.11
CA ASP A 72 -2.76 2.60 1.25
C ASP A 72 -3.95 2.19 0.37
N ASN A 73 -5.12 2.78 0.62
CA ASN A 73 -6.32 2.51 -0.17
C ASN A 73 -6.43 3.39 -1.43
N GLY A 74 -5.48 4.33 -1.63
CA GLY A 74 -5.43 5.28 -2.74
C GLY A 74 -6.32 6.51 -2.60
N ILE A 75 -6.99 6.69 -1.46
CA ILE A 75 -7.76 7.87 -1.08
C ILE A 75 -6.83 8.76 -0.27
N PHE A 76 -6.59 9.97 -0.76
CA PHE A 76 -5.69 10.92 -0.13
C PHE A 76 -6.37 11.65 1.04
N CYS A 77 -7.67 11.96 0.92
CA CYS A 77 -8.34 12.86 1.84
C CYS A 77 -8.80 12.21 3.15
N ASP A 78 -8.93 10.89 3.22
CA ASP A 78 -9.13 10.16 4.48
C ASP A 78 -7.82 9.97 5.26
N GLY A 79 -6.70 10.29 4.62
CA GLY A 79 -5.38 10.37 5.23
C GLY A 79 -4.65 9.04 5.23
N GLN A 80 -3.33 9.10 5.45
CA GLN A 80 -2.46 7.93 5.38
C GLN A 80 -2.86 6.88 6.43
N GLU A 81 -3.15 5.68 5.96
CA GLU A 81 -3.37 4.52 6.81
C GLU A 81 -2.07 3.98 7.36
N ILE A 82 -2.15 3.49 8.59
CA ILE A 82 -1.00 2.98 9.33
C ILE A 82 -1.24 1.51 9.63
N CYS A 83 -0.22 0.70 9.43
CA CYS A 83 -0.23 -0.68 9.86
C CYS A 83 -0.07 -0.75 11.38
N ASP A 84 -1.01 -1.41 12.05
CA ASP A 84 -0.82 -1.80 13.44
C ASP A 84 -0.20 -3.21 13.49
N PRO A 85 1.10 -3.33 13.84
CA PRO A 85 1.77 -4.62 13.86
C PRO A 85 1.31 -5.54 14.99
N GLU A 86 0.59 -5.04 16.01
CA GLU A 86 0.11 -5.88 17.11
C GLU A 86 -1.12 -6.68 16.67
N ILE A 87 -2.07 -6.01 16.01
CA ILE A 87 -3.30 -6.65 15.50
C ILE A 87 -3.20 -7.14 14.05
N GLY A 88 -2.21 -6.66 13.28
CA GLY A 88 -1.98 -7.04 11.90
C GLY A 88 -2.97 -6.47 10.88
N LEU A 89 -3.59 -5.34 11.22
CA LEU A 89 -4.62 -4.69 10.41
C LEU A 89 -4.28 -3.23 10.14
N CYS A 90 -4.82 -2.72 9.04
CA CYS A 90 -4.71 -1.32 8.67
C CYS A 90 -5.67 -0.46 9.49
N LEU A 91 -5.13 0.56 10.14
CA LEU A 91 -5.90 1.58 10.82
C LEU A 91 -6.15 2.73 9.85
N ALA A 92 -7.41 3.20 9.82
CA ALA A 92 -7.77 4.36 9.02
C ALA A 92 -6.95 5.59 9.42
N GLY A 93 -6.55 6.37 8.42
CA GLY A 93 -5.82 7.62 8.62
C GLY A 93 -6.65 8.70 9.31
N VAL A 94 -5.97 9.81 9.60
CA VAL A 94 -6.63 11.04 10.03
C VAL A 94 -6.91 11.87 8.77
N PRO A 95 -8.18 12.21 8.49
CA PRO A 95 -8.52 13.03 7.32
C PRO A 95 -7.71 14.32 7.28
N HIS A 96 -7.27 14.70 6.09
CA HIS A 96 -6.48 15.91 5.92
C HIS A 96 -7.29 17.16 6.31
N ASP A 97 -6.76 17.92 7.28
CA ASP A 97 -7.31 19.21 7.65
C ASP A 97 -6.86 20.26 6.64
N CYS A 98 -7.79 20.64 5.75
CA CYS A 98 -7.54 21.63 4.72
C CYS A 98 -7.97 23.05 5.13
N ASP A 99 -8.25 23.32 6.41
CA ASP A 99 -8.72 24.62 6.92
C ASP A 99 -9.92 25.17 6.11
N ARG A 100 -9.66 26.14 5.22
CA ARG A 100 -10.64 26.81 4.36
C ARG A 100 -10.68 26.27 2.92
N TRP A 101 -9.82 25.30 2.61
CA TRP A 101 -9.68 24.65 1.31
C TRP A 101 -10.40 23.32 1.29
N GLY A 102 -10.72 22.81 0.10
CA GLY A 102 -11.26 21.47 -0.07
C GLY A 102 -10.12 20.47 -0.28
N CYS A 103 -10.24 19.30 0.32
CA CYS A 103 -9.37 18.19 -0.05
C CYS A 103 -9.81 17.63 -1.42
N ASN A 104 -8.85 17.43 -2.31
CA ASN A 104 -9.08 16.98 -3.68
C ASN A 104 -8.30 15.68 -3.96
N GLU A 105 -9.04 14.61 -4.26
CA GLU A 105 -8.49 13.29 -4.58
C GLU A 105 -7.72 13.24 -5.90
N ASP A 106 -8.23 13.92 -6.94
CA ASP A 106 -7.62 13.89 -8.28
C ASP A 106 -6.21 14.51 -8.31
N SER A 107 -6.00 15.54 -7.50
CA SER A 107 -4.73 16.28 -7.37
C SER A 107 -3.95 15.91 -6.12
N GLN A 108 -4.50 15.05 -5.26
CA GLN A 108 -3.95 14.64 -3.97
C GLN A 108 -3.43 15.85 -3.16
N ALA A 109 -4.27 16.88 -3.04
CA ALA A 109 -3.89 18.13 -2.42
C ALA A 109 -5.10 18.88 -1.82
N CYS A 110 -4.81 19.69 -0.79
CA CYS A 110 -5.72 20.74 -0.37
C CYS A 110 -5.65 21.87 -1.39
N ASN A 111 -6.74 22.10 -2.11
CA ASN A 111 -6.85 23.16 -3.10
C ASN A 111 -8.07 24.04 -2.80
N PRO A 112 -8.07 25.30 -3.26
CA PRO A 112 -9.29 26.09 -3.25
C PRO A 112 -10.43 25.28 -3.85
N VAL A 113 -11.60 25.29 -3.21
CA VAL A 113 -12.79 24.64 -3.77
C VAL A 113 -13.15 25.38 -5.05
N ASP A 114 -12.61 24.91 -6.16
CA ASP A 114 -12.67 25.61 -7.43
C ASP A 114 -14.02 25.31 -8.07
N CYS A 115 -14.99 26.20 -7.87
CA CYS A 115 -16.25 26.13 -8.58
C CYS A 115 -16.03 26.69 -9.99
N SER A 116 -15.62 25.81 -10.90
CA SER A 116 -15.37 26.16 -12.29
C SER A 116 -16.67 26.50 -13.02
N LEU A 117 -16.60 27.51 -13.88
CA LEU A 117 -17.65 27.84 -14.85
C LEU A 117 -17.76 26.71 -15.88
N ILE A 118 -18.80 25.88 -15.83
CA ILE A 118 -19.07 24.89 -16.88
C ILE A 118 -20.26 25.37 -17.70
N GLY A 119 -19.99 25.75 -18.95
CA GLY A 119 -20.99 26.08 -19.96
C GLY A 119 -21.18 27.59 -20.21
N ALA A 120 -21.49 27.93 -21.46
CA ALA A 120 -21.65 29.29 -21.98
C ALA A 120 -22.84 30.10 -21.39
N GLN A 121 -23.39 29.69 -20.24
CA GLN A 121 -24.57 30.29 -19.60
C GLN A 121 -24.42 30.58 -18.10
N GLY A 122 -23.19 30.60 -17.56
CA GLY A 122 -22.94 31.08 -16.19
C GLY A 122 -23.51 30.17 -15.08
N ARG A 123 -23.52 28.86 -15.30
CA ARG A 123 -23.78 27.87 -14.25
C ARG A 123 -22.44 27.41 -13.66
N TYR A 124 -22.27 27.59 -12.37
CA TYR A 124 -21.12 27.08 -11.62
C TYR A 124 -21.43 25.65 -11.19
N MET A 125 -20.57 24.70 -11.51
CA MET A 125 -20.63 23.34 -10.96
C MET A 125 -19.31 23.10 -10.23
N CYS A 126 -19.39 22.65 -8.99
CA CYS A 126 -18.21 22.25 -8.23
C CYS A 126 -18.09 20.71 -8.39
N ASN A 127 -16.95 20.22 -8.86
CA ASN A 127 -16.60 18.80 -8.75
C ASN A 127 -16.09 18.62 -7.30
N HIS A 128 -16.50 17.67 -6.47
CA HIS A 128 -16.66 16.24 -6.74
C HIS A 128 -17.72 15.67 -5.77
N TYR A 129 -18.61 14.82 -6.26
CA TYR A 129 -19.62 14.03 -5.52
C TYR A 129 -20.73 14.68 -4.68
N ARG A 130 -20.84 16.01 -4.53
CA ARG A 130 -22.08 16.65 -4.02
C ARG A 130 -22.58 17.79 -4.91
N PRO A 131 -23.73 17.63 -5.60
CA PRO A 131 -24.18 18.54 -6.65
C PRO A 131 -24.81 19.85 -6.14
N MET A 132 -24.58 20.23 -4.88
CA MET A 132 -25.41 21.21 -4.17
C MET A 132 -24.57 22.32 -3.55
N CYS A 133 -23.71 22.99 -4.31
CA CYS A 133 -23.17 24.28 -3.91
C CYS A 133 -23.71 25.35 -4.87
N MET A 134 -24.16 26.48 -4.33
CA MET A 134 -24.67 27.60 -5.12
C MET A 134 -23.72 28.79 -5.02
N TRP A 135 -23.46 29.47 -6.14
CA TRP A 135 -22.70 30.71 -6.16
C TRP A 135 -23.53 31.88 -5.61
N ASN A 136 -23.11 32.47 -4.49
CA ASN A 136 -23.76 33.64 -3.91
C ASN A 136 -23.13 34.93 -4.45
N ARG A 137 -23.84 35.61 -5.35
CA ARG A 137 -23.37 36.89 -5.93
C ARG A 137 -23.26 38.05 -4.94
N LYS A 138 -23.89 37.98 -3.77
CA LYS A 138 -23.79 39.04 -2.75
C LYS A 138 -22.52 38.93 -1.92
N THR A 139 -22.04 37.72 -1.72
CA THR A 139 -20.86 37.45 -0.87
C THR A 139 -19.64 37.02 -1.69
N ASP A 140 -19.79 36.91 -3.01
CA ASP A 140 -18.76 36.45 -3.95
C ASP A 140 -18.13 35.12 -3.52
N SER A 141 -18.99 34.21 -3.03
CA SER A 141 -18.56 32.96 -2.40
C SER A 141 -19.49 31.79 -2.73
N CYS A 142 -18.92 30.59 -2.73
CA CYS A 142 -19.68 29.34 -2.84
C CYS A 142 -20.29 28.98 -1.49
N VAL A 143 -21.60 28.76 -1.46
CA VAL A 143 -22.32 28.35 -0.24
C VAL A 143 -22.90 26.94 -0.43
N PRO A 144 -22.94 26.11 0.63
CA PRO A 144 -23.69 24.85 0.61
C PRO A 144 -25.16 25.13 0.27
N GLY A 145 -25.67 24.47 -0.75
CA GLY A 145 -27.06 24.51 -1.15
C GLY A 145 -27.88 23.65 -0.21
N PHE A 146 -28.74 24.29 0.60
CA PHE A 146 -29.74 23.59 1.39
C PHE A 146 -30.89 23.16 0.48
N THR A 147 -31.16 21.86 0.38
CA THR A 147 -32.47 21.37 -0.09
C THR A 147 -33.41 21.25 1.10
N ASN A 148 -34.61 21.81 0.99
CA ASN A 148 -35.76 21.43 1.80
C ASN A 148 -36.17 19.99 1.50
#